data_AF-A0A7Y0G2Q5-F1
#
_entry.id   AF-A0A7Y0G2Q5-F1
#
_cell.length_a   1.000
_cell.length_b   1.000
_cell.length_c   1.000
_cell.angle_alpha   90.00
_cell.angle_beta   90.00
_cell.angle_gamma   90.00
#
_symmetry.space_group_name_H-M   'P 1'
#
loop_
_entity.id
_entity.type
_entity.pdbx_description
1 polymer ?
#
loop_
_entity_poly.entity_id
_entity_poly.type
_entity_poly.pdbx_seq_one_letter_code
_entity_poly.pdbx_strand_id
1 'polypeptide(L)'
;MGRGARPAPPSFVARWSLEDGAVHWLFDADAPVTALAGDEDTVYGAFGSGELVALRTQDGGVRWRHRLELGGRAVVPLSLVRAGAGRVLIGAVDGRVLDVAAEG
;
A
#
# COMPACT_ATOMS: atom_id res chain seq x y z
N MET A 1 5.36 -26.48 24.52
CA MET A 1 5.90 -26.06 23.21
C MET A 1 5.16 -24.79 22.79
N GLY A 2 5.75 -23.62 23.03
CA GLY A 2 5.15 -22.34 22.66
C GLY A 2 5.34 -22.13 21.16
N ARG A 3 4.25 -21.90 20.42
CA ARG A 3 4.34 -21.44 19.03
C ARG A 3 5.03 -20.08 19.08
N GLY A 4 6.31 -20.04 18.69
CA GLY A 4 7.05 -18.79 18.59
C GLY A 4 6.26 -17.86 17.69
N ALA A 5 5.78 -16.75 18.25
CA ALA A 5 5.17 -15.69 17.48
C ALA A 5 6.19 -15.31 16.41
N ARG A 6 5.86 -15.53 15.12
CA ARG A 6 6.69 -14.97 14.04
C ARG A 6 6.79 -13.48 14.37
N PRO A 7 8.00 -12.92 14.56
CA PRO A 7 8.11 -11.48 14.78
C PRO A 7 7.31 -10.81 13.67
N ALA A 8 6.39 -9.92 14.05
CA ALA A 8 5.65 -9.18 13.05
C ALA A 8 6.68 -8.59 12.08
N PRO A 9 6.48 -8.72 10.75
CA PRO A 9 7.36 -8.03 9.82
C PRO A 9 7.41 -6.56 10.24
N PRO A 10 8.55 -5.87 10.06
CA PRO A 10 8.72 -4.50 10.53
C PRO A 10 7.64 -3.55 9.98
N SER A 11 6.95 -3.95 8.90
CA SER A 11 5.79 -3.26 8.34
C SER A 11 4.82 -4.26 7.69
N PHE A 12 3.53 -3.90 7.67
CA PHE A 12 2.48 -4.71 7.04
C PHE A 12 1.30 -3.81 6.64
N VAL A 13 0.46 -4.32 5.75
CA VAL A 13 -0.89 -3.79 5.51
C VAL A 13 -1.89 -4.84 5.97
N ALA A 14 -2.90 -4.46 6.74
CA ALA A 14 -3.91 -5.39 7.21
C ALA A 14 -5.29 -4.77 7.11
N ARG A 15 -6.30 -5.62 6.91
CA ARG A 15 -7.71 -5.23 6.96
C ARG A 15 -8.35 -5.82 8.19
N TRP A 16 -8.88 -4.95 9.02
CA TRP A 16 -9.54 -5.28 10.29
C TRP A 16 -11.02 -4.98 10.17
N SER A 17 -11.85 -5.78 10.82
CA SER A 17 -13.23 -5.46 11.09
C SER A 17 -13.32 -4.63 12.36
N LEU A 18 -14.04 -3.51 12.32
CA LEU A 18 -14.31 -2.69 13.51
C LEU A 18 -15.44 -3.28 14.36
N GLU A 19 -16.26 -4.16 13.80
CA GLU A 19 -17.40 -4.77 14.49
C GLU A 19 -16.93 -5.75 15.56
N ASP A 20 -15.96 -6.59 15.24
CA ASP A 20 -15.48 -7.69 16.07
C ASP A 20 -13.96 -7.71 16.28
N GLY A 21 -13.22 -6.79 15.66
CA GLY A 21 -11.76 -6.74 15.74
C GLY A 21 -11.05 -7.83 14.92
N ALA A 22 -11.76 -8.59 14.10
CA ALA A 22 -11.18 -9.68 13.33
C ALA A 22 -10.27 -9.15 12.22
N VAL A 23 -9.09 -9.78 12.07
CA VAL A 23 -8.21 -9.54 10.92
C VAL A 23 -8.69 -10.38 9.75
N HIS A 24 -9.18 -9.74 8.69
CA HIS A 24 -9.59 -10.43 7.47
C HIS A 24 -8.38 -10.96 6.68
N TRP A 25 -7.34 -10.14 6.58
CA TRP A 25 -6.10 -10.51 5.90
C TRP A 25 -4.94 -9.60 6.36
N LEU A 26 -3.73 -10.09 6.13
CA LEU A 26 -2.47 -9.41 6.37
C LEU A 26 -1.55 -9.60 5.16
N PHE A 27 -0.95 -8.50 4.71
CA PHE A 27 0.04 -8.43 3.67
C PHE A 27 1.38 -8.03 4.30
N ASP A 28 2.38 -8.89 4.15
CA ASP A 28 3.75 -8.65 4.63
C ASP A 28 4.40 -7.56 3.75
N ALA A 29 5.03 -6.58 4.39
CA ALA A 29 5.76 -5.52 3.69
C ALA A 29 7.24 -5.52 4.07
N ASP A 30 8.09 -5.41 3.05
CA ASP A 30 9.54 -5.38 3.22
C ASP A 30 10.10 -3.97 3.50
N ALA A 31 9.23 -2.95 3.45
CA ALA A 31 9.57 -1.55 3.71
C ALA A 31 8.44 -0.86 4.50
N PRO A 32 8.75 0.26 5.21
CA PRO A 32 7.75 1.08 5.88
C PRO A 32 6.59 1.45 4.97
N VAL A 33 5.37 1.13 5.39
CA VAL A 33 4.14 1.64 4.76
C VAL A 33 4.03 3.11 5.12
N THR A 34 4.07 3.99 4.13
CA THR A 34 4.04 5.45 4.36
C THR A 34 2.69 6.07 4.03
N ALA A 35 1.90 5.45 3.16
CA ALA A 35 0.54 5.88 2.87
C ALA A 35 -0.35 4.71 2.45
N LEU A 36 -1.64 4.81 2.79
CA LEU A 36 -2.70 3.89 2.39
C LEU A 36 -3.88 4.70 1.85
N ALA A 37 -4.54 4.19 0.82
CA ALA A 37 -5.91 4.56 0.48
C ALA A 37 -6.62 3.35 -0.12
N GLY A 38 -7.91 3.46 -0.38
CA GLY A 38 -8.63 2.39 -1.04
C GLY A 38 -10.06 2.76 -1.35
N ASP A 39 -10.74 1.79 -1.94
CA ASP A 39 -12.15 1.77 -2.25
C ASP A 39 -12.71 0.36 -1.97
N GLU A 40 -13.92 0.10 -2.43
CA GLU A 40 -14.61 -1.18 -2.21
C GLU A 40 -13.84 -2.38 -2.77
N ASP A 41 -13.03 -2.16 -3.81
CA ASP A 41 -12.39 -3.21 -4.58
C ASP A 41 -10.88 -3.31 -4.33
N THR A 42 -10.22 -2.18 -4.12
CA THR A 42 -8.76 -2.10 -4.05
C THR A 42 -8.27 -1.32 -2.84
N VAL A 43 -7.26 -1.86 -2.16
CA VAL A 43 -6.42 -1.16 -1.19
C VAL A 43 -5.06 -0.86 -1.82
N TYR A 44 -4.68 0.41 -1.87
CA TYR A 44 -3.39 0.88 -2.33
C TYR A 44 -2.45 1.09 -1.15
N GLY A 45 -1.25 0.51 -1.21
CA GLY A 45 -0.18 0.73 -0.25
C GLY A 45 1.05 1.31 -0.92
N ALA A 46 1.52 2.45 -0.40
CA ALA A 46 2.76 3.06 -0.81
C ALA A 46 3.82 2.86 0.29
N PHE A 47 5.04 2.54 -0.15
CA PHE A 47 6.13 2.17 0.76
C PHE A 47 7.30 3.15 0.62
N GLY A 48 8.06 3.33 1.70
CA GLY A 48 9.23 4.21 1.72
C GLY A 48 10.35 3.80 0.74
N SER A 49 10.30 2.57 0.21
CA SER A 49 11.16 2.07 -0.86
C SER A 49 10.82 2.65 -2.25
N GLY A 50 9.69 3.35 -2.38
CA GLY A 50 9.11 3.76 -3.65
C GLY A 50 8.27 2.67 -4.32
N GLU A 51 7.97 1.55 -3.64
CA GLU A 51 6.97 0.61 -4.14
C GLU A 51 5.55 1.17 -3.94
N LEU A 52 4.68 0.89 -4.91
CA LEU A 52 3.23 1.06 -4.83
C LEU A 52 2.58 -0.28 -5.15
N VAL A 53 1.74 -0.78 -4.26
CA VAL A 53 0.99 -2.02 -4.47
C VAL A 53 -0.51 -1.74 -4.49
N ALA A 54 -1.23 -2.46 -5.35
CA ALA A 54 -2.68 -2.59 -5.26
C ALA A 54 -3.04 -3.99 -4.79
N LEU A 55 -3.82 -4.07 -3.72
CA LEU A 55 -4.31 -5.30 -3.10
C LEU A 55 -5.83 -5.39 -3.29
N ARG A 56 -6.36 -6.59 -3.48
CA ARG A 56 -7.81 -6.84 -3.46
C ARG A 56 -8.34 -6.62 -2.05
N THR A 57 -9.38 -5.82 -1.91
CA THR A 57 -10.03 -5.55 -0.61
C THR A 57 -10.56 -6.84 0.04
N GLN A 58 -10.96 -7.83 -0.76
CA GLN A 58 -11.57 -9.07 -0.24
C GLN A 58 -10.60 -9.95 0.55
N ASP A 59 -9.35 -10.11 0.10
CA ASP A 59 -8.41 -11.08 0.70
C ASP A 59 -6.95 -10.63 0.74
N GLY A 60 -6.64 -9.38 0.37
CA GLY A 60 -5.29 -8.83 0.39
C GLY A 60 -4.39 -9.35 -0.74
N GLY A 61 -4.94 -10.09 -1.70
CA GLY A 61 -4.18 -10.58 -2.85
C GLY A 61 -3.73 -9.44 -3.76
N VAL A 62 -2.47 -9.47 -4.20
CA VAL A 62 -1.90 -8.42 -5.05
C VAL A 62 -2.54 -8.43 -6.44
N ARG A 63 -3.08 -7.29 -6.88
CA ARG A 63 -3.51 -7.03 -8.26
C ARG A 63 -2.32 -6.66 -9.14
N TRP A 64 -1.54 -5.69 -8.68
CA TRP A 64 -0.35 -5.20 -9.38
C TRP A 64 0.63 -4.51 -8.43
N ARG A 65 1.84 -4.28 -8.94
CA ARG A 65 2.91 -3.50 -8.29
C ARG A 65 3.52 -2.51 -9.27
N HIS A 66 3.86 -1.34 -8.75
CA HIS A 66 4.59 -0.31 -9.48
C HIS A 66 5.77 0.18 -8.65
N ARG A 67 6.80 0.66 -9.37
CA ARG A 67 7.91 1.39 -8.77
C ARG A 67 7.76 2.86 -9.10
N LEU A 68 7.67 3.68 -8.06
CA LEU A 68 7.62 5.13 -8.16
C LEU A 68 9.04 5.63 -8.38
N GLU A 69 9.41 5.88 -9.63
CA GLU A 69 10.73 6.38 -9.98
C GLU A 69 10.65 7.55 -10.95
N LEU A 70 11.53 8.53 -10.74
CA LEU A 70 11.72 9.66 -11.65
C LEU A 70 13.22 9.83 -11.91
N GLY A 71 13.63 9.77 -13.18
CA GLY A 71 15.04 9.88 -13.56
C GLY A 71 15.92 8.77 -12.96
N GLY A 72 15.38 7.55 -12.82
CA GLY A 72 16.10 6.40 -12.28
C GLY A 72 16.32 6.42 -10.77
N ARG A 73 15.60 7.29 -10.03
CA ARG A 73 15.64 7.35 -8.56
C ARG A 73 14.26 7.07 -7.99
N ALA A 74 14.22 6.24 -6.95
CA ALA A 74 13.01 5.98 -6.19
C ALA A 74 12.48 7.28 -5.57
N VAL A 75 11.17 7.45 -5.66
CA VAL A 75 10.41 8.53 -5.03
C VAL A 75 9.91 8.01 -3.69
N VAL A 76 10.07 8.79 -2.62
CA VAL A 76 9.57 8.44 -1.28
C VAL A 76 8.16 9.02 -1.12
N PRO A 77 7.11 8.19 -1.10
CA PRO A 77 5.73 8.65 -0.95
C PRO A 77 5.44 9.02 0.50
N LEU A 78 4.63 10.05 0.71
CA LEU A 78 4.17 10.53 2.02
C LEU A 78 2.64 10.55 2.15
N SER A 79 1.93 10.69 1.03
CA SER A 79 0.47 10.67 0.99
C SER A 79 -0.03 10.00 -0.27
N LEU A 80 -1.24 9.46 -0.21
CA LEU A 80 -1.88 8.78 -1.32
C LEU A 80 -3.37 9.07 -1.27
N VAL A 81 -3.95 9.38 -2.43
CA VAL A 81 -5.41 9.50 -2.60
C VAL A 81 -5.85 8.79 -3.87
N ARG A 82 -6.91 7.99 -3.78
CA ARG A 82 -7.61 7.48 -4.96
C ARG A 82 -8.37 8.63 -5.59
N ALA A 83 -7.91 9.07 -6.76
CA ALA A 83 -8.61 10.05 -7.57
C ALA A 83 -9.66 9.33 -8.45
N GLY A 84 -10.66 10.10 -8.89
CA GLY A 84 -11.64 9.62 -9.86
C GLY A 84 -10.98 9.15 -11.17
N ALA A 85 -11.75 8.44 -12.01
CA ALA A 85 -11.31 7.95 -13.32
C ALA A 85 -10.10 7.00 -13.30
N GLY A 86 -9.97 6.16 -12.27
CA GLY A 86 -8.92 5.13 -12.26
C GLY A 86 -7.53 5.69 -12.05
N ARG A 87 -7.37 6.70 -11.18
CA ARG A 87 -6.09 7.36 -10.91
C ARG A 87 -5.75 7.33 -9.43
N VAL A 88 -4.47 7.34 -9.11
CA VAL A 88 -3.95 7.50 -7.77
C VAL A 88 -2.97 8.67 -7.78
N LEU A 89 -3.23 9.67 -6.93
CA LEU A 89 -2.30 10.78 -6.72
C LEU A 89 -1.46 10.52 -5.49
N ILE A 90 -0.15 10.76 -5.61
CA ILE A 90 0.83 10.45 -4.58
C ILE A 90 1.67 11.69 -4.30
N GLY A 91 1.59 12.20 -3.07
CA GLY A 91 2.47 13.26 -2.59
C GLY A 91 3.80 12.67 -2.14
N ALA A 92 4.91 13.25 -2.58
CA ALA A 92 6.26 12.80 -2.26
C ALA A 92 7.02 13.75 -1.34
N VAL A 93 8.04 13.23 -0.65
CA VAL A 93 8.89 14.01 0.28
C VAL A 93 9.62 15.18 -0.38
N ASP A 94 9.85 15.11 -1.69
CA ASP A 94 10.53 16.14 -2.47
C ASP A 94 9.58 17.23 -3.02
N GLY A 95 8.31 17.23 -2.58
CA GLY A 95 7.31 18.22 -2.94
C GLY A 95 6.58 17.93 -4.27
N ARG A 96 6.84 16.78 -4.90
CA ARG A 96 6.15 16.37 -6.14
C ARG A 96 4.81 15.70 -5.86
N VAL A 97 3.91 15.81 -6.83
CA VAL A 97 2.71 14.98 -6.93
C VAL A 97 2.87 14.08 -8.15
N LEU A 98 2.84 12.77 -7.92
CA LEU A 98 2.82 11.77 -8.99
C LEU A 98 1.37 11.42 -9.29
N ASP A 99 1.08 11.22 -10.57
CA ASP A 99 -0.22 10.79 -11.06
C ASP A 99 -0.07 9.43 -11.74
N VAL A 100 -0.62 8.41 -11.11
CA VAL A 100 -0.44 7.00 -11.47
C VAL A 100 -1.78 6.43 -11.92
N ALA A 101 -1.79 5.69 -13.04
CA ALA A 101 -2.96 4.92 -13.43
C ALA A 101 -3.20 3.80 -12.41
N ALA A 102 -4.42 3.70 -11.90
CA ALA A 102 -4.83 2.70 -10.92
C ALA A 102 -5.04 1.31 -11.55
N GLU A 103 -5.04 1.24 -12.88
CA GLU A 103 -5.15 0.04 -13.69
C GLU A 103 -4.05 0.10 -14.75
N GLY A 104 -3.42 -1.04 -15.04
CA GLY A 104 -2.45 -1.22 -16.10
C GLY A 104 -3.09 -1.78 -17.36
#